data_AF-A0A496U6R4-F1
#
_entry.id   AF-A0A496U6R4-F1
#
_cell.length_a   1.000
_cell.length_b   1.000
_cell.length_c   1.000
_cell.angle_alpha   90.00
_cell.angle_beta   90.00
_cell.angle_gamma   90.00
#
_symmetry.space_group_name_H-M   'P 1'
#
loop_
_entity.id
_entity.type
_entity.pdbx_description
1 polymer ?
#
loop_
_entity_poly.entity_id
_entity_poly.type
_entity_poly.pdbx_seq_one_letter_code
_entity_poly.pdbx_strand_id
1 'polypeptide(L)'
;MQIFKMLFILYTIGSVSSQAQEKAQSLKLDLEIKAVEFVNLLSNEKFAEAVKYFDRTMKKALSADKLEDAWNSLTRQLGDFRTQKALKSEEVKEYIVYYVTCEFEKASIDIKVVFNKKGEIAGLFFLPAQGVKYTIPDYVNKDKFVEYEVSFGAEEWKLPGTLTLPKGEGPFPLVVLIHGSGPND
;
A
#
# COMPACT_ATOMS: atom_id res chain seq x y z
N MET A 1 -2.33 -31.85 -66.90
CA MET A 1 -3.58 -31.05 -66.92
C MET A 1 -3.75 -30.45 -65.54
N GLN A 2 -3.67 -29.10 -65.45
CA GLN A 2 -4.02 -28.21 -64.31
C GLN A 2 -3.20 -28.43 -63.02
N ILE A 3 -2.12 -27.69 -62.70
CA ILE A 3 -1.94 -26.24 -62.48
C ILE A 3 -2.94 -25.66 -61.46
N PHE A 4 -2.50 -25.49 -60.22
CA PHE A 4 -3.10 -24.56 -59.23
C PHE A 4 -1.94 -24.01 -58.37
N LYS A 5 -1.16 -23.04 -58.86
CA LYS A 5 -1.35 -21.59 -58.66
C LYS A 5 -1.87 -21.21 -57.26
N MET A 6 -0.91 -20.76 -56.43
CA MET A 6 -0.86 -19.38 -55.92
C MET A 6 -1.92 -18.96 -54.89
N LEU A 7 -1.53 -18.92 -53.61
CA LEU A 7 -1.66 -17.71 -52.78
C LEU A 7 -0.84 -17.85 -51.48
N PHE A 8 0.45 -17.51 -51.54
CA PHE A 8 1.21 -17.15 -50.35
C PHE A 8 0.72 -15.76 -49.93
N ILE A 9 -0.29 -15.70 -49.05
CA ILE A 9 -0.65 -14.44 -48.38
C ILE A 9 0.47 -14.17 -47.39
N LEU A 10 1.27 -13.15 -47.70
CA LEU A 10 2.21 -12.51 -46.80
C LEU A 10 1.43 -12.00 -45.58
N TYR A 11 1.40 -12.77 -44.48
CA TYR A 11 0.85 -12.31 -43.20
C TYR A 11 1.97 -11.60 -42.43
N THR A 12 2.48 -10.50 -42.95
CA THR A 12 3.45 -9.63 -42.25
C THR A 12 2.72 -8.47 -41.57
N ILE A 13 1.72 -8.76 -40.75
CA ILE A 13 1.10 -7.78 -39.84
C ILE A 13 0.76 -8.52 -38.53
N GLY A 14 1.79 -8.84 -37.74
CA GLY A 14 1.60 -9.50 -36.43
C GLY A 14 2.79 -9.39 -35.49
N SER A 15 4.00 -9.19 -36.03
CA SER A 15 5.23 -9.22 -35.24
C SER A 15 5.42 -7.99 -34.32
N VAL A 16 4.83 -6.83 -34.65
CA VAL A 16 5.03 -5.58 -33.89
C VAL A 16 4.21 -5.57 -32.58
N SER A 17 2.99 -6.11 -32.58
CA SER A 17 2.12 -6.13 -31.39
C SER A 17 2.60 -7.14 -30.34
N SER A 18 3.17 -8.27 -30.76
CA SER A 18 3.68 -9.31 -29.85
C SER A 18 4.90 -8.84 -29.05
N GLN A 19 5.84 -8.14 -29.68
CA GLN A 19 7.09 -7.71 -29.03
C GLN A 19 6.88 -6.61 -27.97
N ALA A 20 5.98 -5.65 -28.24
CA ALA A 20 5.67 -4.59 -27.29
C ALA A 20 4.97 -5.14 -26.04
N GLN A 21 4.08 -6.11 -26.23
CA GLN A 21 3.33 -6.75 -25.15
C GLN A 21 4.22 -7.67 -24.30
N GLU A 22 5.13 -8.42 -24.93
CA GLU A 22 6.12 -9.26 -24.26
C GLU A 22 7.10 -8.44 -23.42
N LYS A 23 7.59 -7.31 -23.95
CA LYS A 23 8.49 -6.39 -23.23
C LYS A 23 7.81 -5.67 -22.06
N ALA A 24 6.55 -5.28 -22.21
CA ALA A 24 5.77 -4.68 -21.12
C ALA A 24 5.51 -5.71 -20.00
N GLN A 25 5.17 -6.93 -20.37
CA GLN A 25 4.96 -8.02 -19.42
C GLN A 25 6.25 -8.42 -18.70
N SER A 26 7.38 -8.47 -19.41
CA SER A 26 8.69 -8.77 -18.81
C SER A 26 9.10 -7.67 -17.83
N LEU A 27 8.93 -6.40 -18.20
CA LEU A 27 9.23 -5.28 -17.30
C LEU A 27 8.36 -5.35 -16.04
N LYS A 28 7.07 -5.65 -16.18
CA LYS A 28 6.17 -5.80 -15.03
C LYS A 28 6.60 -6.94 -14.10
N LEU A 29 7.01 -8.07 -14.66
CA LEU A 29 7.54 -9.19 -13.88
C LEU A 29 8.85 -8.81 -13.16
N ASP A 30 9.75 -8.11 -13.83
CA ASP A 30 11.01 -7.64 -13.24
C ASP A 30 10.76 -6.69 -12.06
N LEU A 31 9.81 -5.75 -12.18
CA LEU A 31 9.48 -4.82 -11.11
C LEU A 31 8.77 -5.49 -9.93
N GLU A 32 7.95 -6.50 -10.20
CA GLU A 32 7.34 -7.36 -9.18
C GLU A 32 8.41 -8.07 -8.34
N ILE A 33 9.38 -8.72 -9.01
CA ILE A 33 10.51 -9.37 -8.34
C ILE A 33 11.30 -8.36 -7.50
N LYS A 34 11.59 -7.18 -8.06
CA LYS A 34 12.29 -6.12 -7.32
C LYS A 34 11.53 -5.63 -6.09
N ALA A 35 10.19 -5.55 -6.15
CA ALA A 35 9.38 -5.12 -5.00
C ALA A 35 9.47 -6.14 -3.85
N VAL A 36 9.31 -7.42 -4.16
CA VAL A 36 9.40 -8.53 -3.21
C VAL A 36 10.81 -8.62 -2.63
N GLU A 37 11.84 -8.52 -3.48
CA GLU A 37 13.24 -8.54 -3.08
C GLU A 37 13.59 -7.35 -2.19
N PHE A 38 13.12 -6.15 -2.53
CA PHE A 38 13.30 -4.97 -1.70
C PHE A 38 12.76 -5.18 -0.29
N VAL A 39 11.55 -5.73 -0.14
CA VAL A 39 11.00 -6.05 1.18
C VAL A 39 11.79 -7.14 1.89
N ASN A 40 12.31 -8.13 1.17
CA ASN A 40 13.22 -9.12 1.75
C ASN A 40 14.52 -8.48 2.26
N LEU A 41 15.07 -7.48 1.57
CA LEU A 41 16.24 -6.75 2.05
C LEU A 41 15.92 -6.00 3.35
N LEU A 42 14.74 -5.40 3.47
CA LEU A 42 14.31 -4.75 4.72
C LEU A 42 14.19 -5.74 5.87
N SER A 43 13.51 -6.87 5.66
CA SER A 43 13.31 -7.87 6.71
C SER A 43 14.59 -8.60 7.13
N ASN A 44 15.61 -8.59 6.28
CA ASN A 44 16.95 -9.11 6.58
C ASN A 44 17.92 -8.00 7.03
N GLU A 45 17.43 -6.79 7.33
CA GLU A 45 18.21 -5.65 7.81
C GLU A 45 19.35 -5.22 6.84
N LYS A 46 19.20 -5.53 5.55
CA LYS A 46 20.16 -5.20 4.48
C LYS A 46 19.88 -3.83 3.88
N PHE A 47 19.86 -2.79 4.70
CA PHE A 47 19.46 -1.44 4.29
C PHE A 47 20.39 -0.82 3.24
N ALA A 48 21.70 -1.06 3.33
CA ALA A 48 22.68 -0.59 2.35
C ALA A 48 22.44 -1.16 0.94
N GLU A 49 21.91 -2.38 0.84
CA GLU A 49 21.51 -2.99 -0.43
C GLU A 49 20.15 -2.46 -0.89
N ALA A 50 19.20 -2.32 0.04
CA ALA A 50 17.86 -1.81 -0.26
C ALA A 50 17.90 -0.41 -0.90
N VAL A 51 18.72 0.50 -0.36
CA VAL A 51 18.82 1.86 -0.91
C VAL A 51 19.45 1.90 -2.30
N LYS A 52 20.07 0.82 -2.81
CA LYS A 52 20.59 0.80 -4.19
C LYS A 52 19.46 0.87 -5.22
N TYR A 53 18.28 0.35 -4.88
CA TYR A 53 17.07 0.36 -5.71
C TYR A 53 16.43 1.76 -5.80
N PHE A 54 16.80 2.69 -4.91
CA PHE A 54 16.26 4.04 -4.88
C PHE A 54 16.76 4.89 -6.04
N ASP A 55 15.89 5.76 -6.52
CA ASP A 55 16.29 6.85 -7.41
C ASP A 55 17.17 7.87 -6.68
N ARG A 56 17.75 8.80 -7.44
CA ARG A 56 18.66 9.82 -6.89
C ARG A 56 18.01 10.71 -5.83
N THR A 57 16.71 10.97 -5.94
CA THR A 57 15.97 11.84 -5.01
C THR A 57 15.70 11.08 -3.71
N MET A 58 15.23 9.83 -3.81
CA MET A 58 15.00 8.95 -2.66
C MET A 58 16.29 8.67 -1.89
N LYS A 59 17.42 8.41 -2.56
CA LYS A 59 18.73 8.24 -1.86
C LYS A 59 19.12 9.44 -1.00
N LYS A 60 18.73 10.65 -1.40
CA LYS A 60 19.00 11.87 -0.61
C LYS A 60 18.01 12.06 0.53
N ALA A 61 16.74 11.74 0.30
CA ALA A 61 15.68 11.89 1.28
C ALA A 61 15.78 10.82 2.39
N LEU A 62 16.00 9.57 1.99
CA LEU A 62 15.97 8.37 2.80
C LEU A 62 17.28 7.57 2.58
N SER A 63 18.29 7.88 3.39
CA SER A 63 19.55 7.12 3.45
C SER A 63 19.34 5.74 4.08
N ALA A 64 20.38 4.90 4.04
CA ALA A 64 20.35 3.59 4.69
C ALA A 64 20.03 3.72 6.19
N ASP A 65 20.70 4.63 6.89
CA ASP A 65 20.47 4.88 8.32
C ASP A 65 19.02 5.32 8.62
N LYS A 66 18.45 6.22 7.81
CA LYS A 66 17.06 6.64 8.00
C LYS A 66 16.06 5.54 7.68
N LEU A 67 16.38 4.68 6.71
CA LEU A 67 15.57 3.52 6.37
C LEU A 67 15.60 2.48 7.49
N GLU A 68 16.78 2.27 8.09
CA GLU A 68 16.96 1.44 9.28
C GLU A 68 16.15 1.99 10.46
N ASP A 69 16.25 3.28 10.76
CA ASP A 69 15.46 3.92 11.83
C ASP A 69 13.95 3.75 11.61
N ALA A 70 13.48 3.91 10.37
CA ALA A 70 12.08 3.73 10.00
C ALA A 70 11.63 2.27 10.20
N TRP A 71 12.45 1.31 9.76
CA TRP A 71 12.17 -0.12 9.94
C TRP A 71 12.16 -0.52 11.42
N ASN A 72 13.13 -0.05 12.21
CA ASN A 72 13.22 -0.30 13.64
C ASN A 72 12.08 0.35 14.44
N SER A 73 11.61 1.51 14.02
CA SER A 73 10.38 2.11 14.57
C SER A 73 9.15 1.24 14.28
N LEU A 74 9.06 0.71 13.06
CA LEU A 74 7.95 -0.12 12.62
C LEU A 74 7.91 -1.46 13.37
N THR A 75 9.04 -2.16 13.49
CA THR A 75 9.13 -3.45 14.21
C THR A 75 8.88 -3.28 15.72
N ARG A 76 9.35 -2.18 16.33
CA ARG A 76 8.99 -1.87 17.74
C ARG A 76 7.47 -1.76 17.95
N GLN A 77 6.77 -1.16 16.99
CA GLN A 77 5.32 -0.99 17.07
C GLN A 77 4.58 -2.30 16.79
N LEU A 78 4.93 -2.98 15.68
CA LEU A 78 4.16 -4.11 15.14
C LEU A 78 4.67 -5.49 15.59
N GLY A 79 5.81 -5.55 16.27
CA GLY A 79 6.54 -6.77 16.58
C GLY A 79 7.38 -7.26 15.39
N ASP A 80 7.89 -8.48 15.50
CA ASP A 80 8.78 -9.04 14.48
C ASP A 80 8.08 -9.28 13.13
N PHE A 81 8.84 -9.11 12.05
CA PHE A 81 8.38 -9.46 10.71
C PHE A 81 8.23 -10.98 10.59
N ARG A 82 7.09 -11.44 10.06
CA ARG A 82 6.83 -12.88 9.85
C ARG A 82 6.99 -13.29 8.39
N THR A 83 6.18 -12.71 7.50
CA THR A 83 6.14 -13.15 6.10
C THR A 83 5.46 -12.14 5.17
N GLN A 84 5.68 -12.28 3.87
CA GLN A 84 4.91 -11.60 2.82
C GLN A 84 3.71 -12.47 2.43
N LYS A 85 2.49 -11.92 2.47
CA LYS A 85 1.23 -12.64 2.27
C LYS A 85 0.65 -12.47 0.88
N ALA A 86 0.77 -11.27 0.31
CA ALA A 86 0.16 -10.92 -0.96
C ALA A 86 0.96 -9.84 -1.67
N LEU A 87 0.77 -9.76 -2.98
CA LEU A 87 1.30 -8.71 -3.82
C LEU A 87 0.18 -8.18 -4.71
N LYS A 88 0.00 -6.86 -4.72
CA LYS A 88 -0.91 -6.17 -5.63
C LYS A 88 -0.13 -5.11 -6.40
N SER A 89 -0.44 -4.93 -7.68
CA SER A 89 0.10 -3.85 -8.50
C SER A 89 -0.98 -2.87 -8.95
N GLU A 90 -0.59 -1.62 -9.15
CA GLU A 90 -1.41 -0.53 -9.66
C GLU A 90 -0.56 0.38 -10.55
N GLU A 91 -1.12 0.82 -11.69
CA GLU A 91 -0.48 1.80 -12.55
C GLU A 91 -1.06 3.18 -12.25
N VAL A 92 -0.21 4.11 -11.81
CA VAL A 92 -0.61 5.48 -11.43
C VAL A 92 0.16 6.47 -12.28
N LYS A 93 -0.49 6.99 -13.32
CA LYS A 93 0.12 7.89 -14.32
C LYS A 93 1.35 7.26 -14.98
N GLU A 94 2.53 7.66 -14.53
CA GLU A 94 3.82 7.19 -15.04
C GLU A 94 4.58 6.27 -14.08
N TYR A 95 3.97 5.96 -12.95
CA TYR A 95 4.53 5.09 -11.93
C TYR A 95 3.84 3.74 -11.93
N ILE A 96 4.62 2.71 -11.62
CA ILE A 96 4.10 1.37 -11.32
C ILE A 96 4.25 1.17 -9.82
N VAL A 97 3.14 0.91 -9.14
CA VAL A 97 3.05 0.81 -7.69
C VAL A 97 2.83 -0.64 -7.32
N TYR A 98 3.58 -1.14 -6.35
CA TYR A 98 3.36 -2.44 -5.73
C TYR A 98 3.01 -2.27 -4.26
N TYR A 99 2.01 -3.01 -3.81
CA TYR A 99 1.64 -3.17 -2.41
C TYR A 99 2.04 -4.58 -2.01
N VAL A 100 3.08 -4.70 -1.20
CA VAL A 100 3.51 -5.96 -0.61
C VAL A 100 2.86 -6.09 0.75
N THR A 101 1.87 -6.95 0.89
CA THR A 101 1.21 -7.19 2.17
C THR A 101 2.12 -8.03 3.05
N CYS A 102 2.51 -7.49 4.19
CA CYS A 102 3.42 -8.10 5.16
C CYS A 102 2.69 -8.38 6.47
N GLU A 103 2.91 -9.56 7.01
CA GLU A 103 2.44 -9.97 8.33
C GLU A 103 3.56 -9.73 9.35
N PHE A 104 3.23 -8.98 10.41
CA PHE A 104 4.03 -8.83 11.62
C PHE A 104 3.31 -9.50 12.79
N GLU A 105 3.94 -9.56 13.96
CA GLU A 105 3.33 -10.23 15.12
C GLU A 105 1.98 -9.67 15.57
N LYS A 106 1.82 -8.34 15.51
CA LYS A 106 0.64 -7.64 16.06
C LYS A 106 -0.32 -7.15 14.98
N ALA A 107 0.12 -7.01 13.74
CA ALA A 107 -0.71 -6.50 12.65
C ALA A 107 -0.16 -6.87 11.26
N SER A 108 -0.98 -6.70 10.24
CA SER A 108 -0.56 -6.74 8.84
C SER A 108 -0.53 -5.33 8.26
N ILE A 109 0.47 -5.04 7.44
CA ILE A 109 0.63 -3.77 6.72
C ILE A 109 0.89 -4.02 5.24
N ASP A 110 0.59 -3.03 4.41
CA ASP A 110 1.06 -2.97 3.03
C ASP A 110 2.30 -2.07 2.96
N ILE A 111 3.41 -2.63 2.49
CA ILE A 111 4.58 -1.87 2.08
C ILE A 111 4.36 -1.43 0.63
N LYS A 112 4.09 -0.15 0.44
CA LYS A 112 3.84 0.46 -0.87
C LYS A 112 5.17 0.91 -1.48
N VAL A 113 5.58 0.24 -2.56
CA VAL A 113 6.79 0.52 -3.32
C VAL A 113 6.40 1.16 -4.66
N VAL A 114 6.89 2.37 -4.93
CA VAL A 114 6.55 3.14 -6.13
C VAL A 114 7.75 3.19 -7.07
N PHE A 115 7.63 2.61 -8.27
CA PHE A 115 8.68 2.63 -9.29
C PHE A 115 8.44 3.72 -10.33
N ASN A 116 9.51 4.44 -10.68
CA ASN A 116 9.51 5.35 -11.83
C ASN A 116 9.71 4.60 -13.17
N LYS A 117 9.68 5.31 -14.30
CA LYS A 117 9.88 4.72 -15.65
C LYS A 117 11.22 4.00 -15.85
N LYS A 118 12.22 4.27 -15.00
CA LYS A 118 13.54 3.61 -15.05
C LYS A 118 13.58 2.33 -14.21
N GLY A 119 12.49 2.00 -13.52
CA GLY A 119 12.45 0.86 -12.59
C GLY A 119 13.26 1.10 -11.31
N GLU A 120 13.44 2.36 -10.93
CA GLU A 120 14.00 2.77 -9.65
C GLU A 120 12.86 3.16 -8.69
N ILE A 121 13.04 2.90 -7.40
CA ILE A 121 12.07 3.25 -6.36
C ILE A 121 12.11 4.76 -6.13
N ALA A 122 11.00 5.42 -6.42
CA ALA A 122 10.77 6.85 -6.26
C ALA A 122 9.90 7.18 -5.03
N GLY A 123 9.32 6.16 -4.38
CA GLY A 123 8.53 6.33 -3.17
C GLY A 123 8.37 5.05 -2.37
N LEU A 124 8.29 5.18 -1.05
CA LEU A 124 8.14 4.10 -0.10
C LEU A 124 7.17 4.53 1.02
N PHE A 125 6.17 3.71 1.33
CA PHE A 125 5.21 3.97 2.41
C PHE A 125 4.85 2.69 3.16
N PHE A 126 4.63 2.81 4.47
CA PHE A 126 4.12 1.73 5.32
C PHE A 126 2.67 2.06 5.69
N LEU A 127 1.72 1.28 5.19
CA LEU A 127 0.28 1.55 5.31
C LEU A 127 -0.41 0.39 6.03
N PRO A 128 -1.48 0.60 6.80
CA PRO A 128 -2.31 -0.51 7.27
C PRO A 128 -2.77 -1.39 6.11
N ALA A 129 -2.71 -2.72 6.25
CA ALA A 129 -3.06 -3.62 5.17
C ALA A 129 -4.53 -3.43 4.77
N GLN A 130 -4.76 -3.11 3.49
CA GLN A 130 -6.10 -2.95 2.94
C GLN A 130 -6.76 -4.33 2.85
N GLY A 131 -7.86 -4.53 3.60
CA GLY A 131 -8.59 -5.81 3.64
C GLY A 131 -8.54 -6.53 4.99
N VAL A 132 -7.84 -5.99 5.99
CA VAL A 132 -8.06 -6.39 7.39
C VAL A 132 -9.40 -5.80 7.81
N LYS A 133 -10.44 -6.65 7.84
CA LYS A 133 -11.75 -6.29 8.37
C LYS A 133 -11.53 -5.86 9.82
N TYR A 134 -11.85 -4.62 10.18
CA TYR A 134 -11.77 -4.16 11.56
C TYR A 134 -12.53 -5.14 12.45
N THR A 135 -11.81 -5.83 13.33
CA THR A 135 -12.39 -6.66 14.38
C THR A 135 -12.42 -5.84 15.64
N ILE A 136 -13.59 -5.80 16.27
CA ILE A 136 -13.79 -5.11 17.54
C ILE A 136 -12.81 -5.70 18.57
N PRO A 137 -11.95 -4.88 19.21
CA PRO A 137 -11.02 -5.37 20.22
C PRO A 137 -11.74 -6.00 21.44
N ASP A 138 -11.12 -6.99 22.08
CA ASP A 138 -11.72 -7.76 23.19
C ASP A 138 -12.09 -6.90 24.41
N TYR A 139 -11.48 -5.72 24.57
CA TYR A 139 -11.80 -4.79 25.65
C TYR A 139 -13.12 -4.03 25.43
N VAL A 140 -13.70 -4.07 24.22
CA VAL A 140 -14.93 -3.34 23.89
C VAL A 140 -16.14 -4.16 24.34
N ASN A 141 -16.83 -3.69 25.38
CA ASN A 141 -18.10 -4.26 25.80
C ASN A 141 -19.27 -3.43 25.23
N LYS A 142 -19.87 -3.91 24.14
CA LYS A 142 -21.02 -3.26 23.47
C LYS A 142 -22.28 -3.17 24.33
N ASP A 143 -22.39 -3.95 25.40
CA ASP A 143 -23.55 -3.88 26.28
C ASP A 143 -23.51 -2.66 27.19
N LYS A 144 -22.36 -1.99 27.34
CA LYS A 144 -22.18 -0.84 28.21
C LYS A 144 -22.54 0.51 27.58
N PHE A 145 -22.82 0.57 26.28
CA PHE A 145 -23.15 1.82 25.59
C PHE A 145 -24.12 1.60 24.43
N VAL A 146 -24.64 2.69 23.89
CA VAL A 146 -25.43 2.72 22.65
C VAL A 146 -24.83 3.80 21.75
N GLU A 147 -24.79 3.54 20.45
CA GLU A 147 -24.28 4.50 19.46
C GLU A 147 -25.44 4.99 18.59
N TYR A 148 -25.44 6.29 18.32
CA TYR A 148 -26.39 6.95 17.44
C TYR A 148 -25.65 7.70 16.33
N GLU A 149 -26.06 7.49 15.09
CA GLU A 149 -25.66 8.36 13.99
C GLU A 149 -26.39 9.70 14.14
N VAL A 150 -25.63 10.78 14.23
CA VAL A 150 -26.13 12.14 14.41
C VAL A 150 -25.60 13.05 13.31
N SER A 151 -26.33 14.12 13.04
CA SER A 151 -25.87 15.21 12.19
C SER A 151 -26.03 16.52 12.95
N PHE A 152 -24.97 17.33 12.98
CA PHE A 152 -24.93 18.57 13.75
C PHE A 152 -24.26 19.68 12.93
N GLY A 153 -24.60 20.94 13.20
CA GLY A 153 -24.11 22.10 12.45
C GLY A 153 -25.23 22.92 11.79
N ALA A 154 -24.86 24.05 11.18
CA ALA A 154 -25.79 24.88 10.42
C ALA A 154 -26.30 24.14 9.19
N GLU A 155 -27.43 24.57 8.62
CA GLU A 155 -28.12 23.83 7.54
C GLU A 155 -27.22 23.60 6.31
N GLU A 156 -26.37 24.57 5.98
CA GLU A 156 -25.38 24.51 4.90
C GLU A 156 -24.07 23.78 5.28
N TRP A 157 -23.87 23.45 6.56
CA TRP A 157 -22.63 22.92 7.14
C TRP A 157 -22.89 21.77 8.11
N LYS A 158 -23.78 20.86 7.74
CA LYS A 158 -24.09 19.68 8.55
C LYS A 158 -22.92 18.68 8.50
N LEU A 159 -22.40 18.34 9.66
CA LEU A 159 -21.38 17.31 9.83
C LEU A 159 -22.05 16.03 10.33
N PRO A 160 -21.79 14.88 9.69
CA PRO A 160 -22.14 13.59 10.27
C PRO A 160 -21.19 13.28 11.44
N GLY A 161 -21.70 12.59 12.45
CA GLY A 161 -20.89 12.07 13.55
C GLY A 161 -21.62 10.97 14.30
N THR A 162 -20.91 10.32 15.21
CA THR A 162 -21.45 9.24 16.04
C THR A 162 -21.48 9.69 17.50
N LEU A 163 -22.65 9.60 18.12
CA LEU A 163 -22.85 9.83 19.54
C LEU A 163 -22.82 8.48 20.29
N THR A 164 -21.77 8.23 21.05
CA THR A 164 -21.64 7.04 21.91
C THR A 164 -22.07 7.39 23.34
N LEU A 165 -23.18 6.82 23.80
CA LEU A 165 -23.78 7.10 25.10
C LEU A 165 -23.63 5.89 26.05
N PRO A 166 -22.95 6.03 27.20
CA PRO A 166 -22.91 4.98 28.22
C PRO A 166 -24.31 4.65 28.76
N LYS A 167 -24.57 3.36 29.01
CA LYS A 167 -25.78 2.92 29.73
C LYS A 167 -25.57 3.09 31.23
N GLY A 168 -26.54 3.67 31.92
CA GLY A 168 -26.54 3.85 33.37
C GLY A 168 -27.14 5.19 33.78
N GLU A 169 -27.27 5.40 35.09
CA GLU A 169 -27.68 6.70 35.62
C GLU A 169 -26.45 7.61 35.70
N GLY A 170 -26.51 8.73 34.98
CA GLY A 170 -25.44 9.71 34.90
C GLY A 170 -25.25 10.50 36.22
N PRO A 171 -24.49 11.61 36.19
CA PRO A 171 -23.97 12.30 35.01
C PRO A 171 -22.72 11.66 34.41
N PHE A 172 -22.55 11.75 33.09
CA PHE A 172 -21.35 11.32 32.39
C PHE A 172 -20.57 12.53 31.85
N PRO A 173 -19.22 12.48 31.84
CA PRO A 173 -18.43 13.50 31.16
C PRO A 173 -18.66 13.43 29.64
N LEU A 174 -18.70 14.59 28.98
CA LEU A 174 -18.80 14.71 27.52
C LEU A 174 -17.40 14.88 26.93
N VAL A 175 -17.06 14.04 25.96
CA VAL A 175 -15.85 14.17 25.13
C VAL A 175 -16.29 14.38 23.69
N VAL A 176 -15.75 15.41 23.04
CA VAL A 176 -16.00 15.70 21.63
C VAL A 176 -14.70 15.46 20.86
N LEU A 177 -14.72 14.48 19.96
CA LEU A 177 -13.59 14.14 19.10
C LEU A 177 -13.84 14.76 17.73
N ILE A 178 -13.06 15.77 17.37
CA ILE A 178 -13.13 16.44 16.07
C ILE A 178 -11.89 16.00 15.28
N HIS A 179 -12.08 15.53 14.06
CA HIS A 179 -10.94 15.22 13.20
C HIS A 179 -10.18 16.52 12.87
N GLY A 180 -8.86 16.53 13.07
CA GLY A 180 -8.02 17.60 12.53
C GLY A 180 -7.90 17.49 11.01
N SER A 181 -7.68 18.59 10.30
CA SER A 181 -7.49 18.61 8.84
C SER A 181 -6.10 18.13 8.38
N GLY A 182 -5.12 18.02 9.30
CA GLY A 182 -3.71 17.68 9.05
C GLY A 182 -2.99 18.66 8.08
N PRO A 183 -1.68 18.50 7.79
CA PRO A 183 -0.53 18.16 8.64
C PRO A 183 0.22 19.42 9.18
N ASN A 184 -0.44 20.59 9.19
CA ASN A 184 0.10 21.85 9.75
C ASN A 184 -0.85 22.41 10.82
N ASP A 185 -0.99 21.71 11.93
CA ASP A 185 -1.43 22.35 13.18
C ASP A 185 -0.36 22.08 14.24
#